data_AF-A0A3C0DY07-F1
#
_entry.id   AF-A0A3C0DY07-F1
#
_cell.length_a   1.000
_cell.length_b   1.000
_cell.length_c   1.000
_cell.angle_alpha   90.00
_cell.angle_beta   90.00
_cell.angle_gamma   90.00
#
_symmetry.space_group_name_H-M   'P 1'
#
loop_
_entity.id
_entity.type
_entity.pdbx_description
1 polymer ?
#
loop_
_entity_poly.entity_id
_entity_poly.type
_entity_poly.pdbx_seq_one_letter_code
_entity_poly.pdbx_strand_id
1 'polypeptide(L)'
;MWTAPTPRRIAMCLALVLGASCVSAAQSPCEEVPVGFRQDIRLPDVWESAWETTWPNAREAMAFWRAENFTEVQQLWLRAAPCAEVWQAAQAAHDLPPSAQWLPALVFDTPVCGDDVPCGCPLVPDDFWSTLGAANSPQEAMTTALGFGPAVLSAERVRTGVRLLENLDLPVVHVVQHGETVYSISRLHGVSPTCLGPWNGVWDNLQAGMRLRIPSP
;
A
#
# COMPACT_ATOMS: atom_id res chain seq x y z
N MET A 1 -35.21 11.56 -1.55
CA MET A 1 -35.52 12.38 -0.36
C MET A 1 -35.22 11.57 0.89
N TRP A 2 -33.99 11.66 1.38
CA TRP A 2 -33.56 11.14 2.68
C TRP A 2 -32.57 12.15 3.23
N THR A 3 -33.03 13.02 4.13
CA THR A 3 -32.21 14.00 4.85
C THR A 3 -31.70 13.34 6.13
N ALA A 4 -30.39 13.30 6.30
CA ALA A 4 -29.76 12.82 7.54
C ALA A 4 -30.19 13.69 8.75
N PRO A 5 -30.35 13.09 9.95
CA PRO A 5 -30.75 13.84 11.14
C PRO A 5 -29.58 14.66 11.69
N THR A 6 -29.83 15.94 11.96
CA THR A 6 -28.92 16.83 12.68
C THR A 6 -28.80 16.43 14.15
N PRO A 7 -27.59 16.35 14.74
CA PRO A 7 -27.48 16.14 16.18
C PRO A 7 -27.81 17.45 16.92
N ARG A 8 -28.89 17.41 17.71
CA ARG A 8 -29.21 18.45 18.70
C ARG A 8 -28.09 18.51 19.75
N ARG A 9 -27.32 19.59 19.77
CA ARG A 9 -26.47 19.95 20.90
C ARG A 9 -27.35 20.46 22.04
N ILE A 10 -27.56 19.65 23.07
CA ILE A 10 -28.02 20.15 24.38
C ILE A 10 -26.76 20.31 25.23
N ALA A 11 -26.20 21.52 25.24
CA ALA A 11 -25.22 21.93 26.23
C ALA A 11 -25.99 22.64 27.35
N MET A 12 -26.25 21.94 28.44
CA MET A 12 -26.67 22.55 29.70
C MET A 12 -25.54 22.32 30.70
N CYS A 13 -24.70 23.33 30.90
CA CYS A 13 -23.71 23.35 31.97
C CYS A 13 -23.93 24.61 32.80
N LEU A 14 -24.44 24.38 34.01
CA LEU A 14 -24.55 25.35 35.09
C LEU A 14 -23.12 25.77 35.49
N ALA A 15 -22.85 27.07 35.50
CA ALA A 15 -21.55 27.61 35.90
C ALA A 15 -21.41 27.55 37.44
N LEU A 16 -20.32 26.96 37.93
CA LEU A 16 -19.82 27.15 39.28
C LEU A 16 -18.29 27.24 39.24
N VAL A 17 -17.84 28.48 39.37
CA VAL A 17 -16.59 29.00 39.94
C VAL A 17 -15.50 27.95 40.23
N LEU A 18 -14.51 27.86 39.34
CA LEU A 18 -13.06 27.88 39.59
C LEU A 18 -12.37 27.64 38.24
N GLY A 19 -11.43 28.51 37.89
CA GLY A 19 -10.73 28.48 36.60
C GLY A 19 -9.89 27.22 36.43
N ALA A 20 -10.46 26.23 35.75
CA ALA A 20 -9.73 25.21 35.02
C ALA A 20 -10.50 24.98 33.72
N SER A 21 -10.06 25.63 32.65
CA SER A 21 -10.49 25.27 31.31
C SER A 21 -10.05 23.83 31.08
N CYS A 22 -10.97 22.87 31.20
CA CYS A 22 -10.79 21.55 30.63
C CYS A 22 -10.70 21.74 29.12
N VAL A 23 -9.47 21.94 28.61
CA VAL A 23 -9.17 21.69 27.21
C VAL A 23 -9.34 20.20 27.06
N SER A 24 -10.54 19.77 26.64
CA SER A 24 -10.71 18.46 26.06
C SER A 24 -9.86 18.48 24.79
N ALA A 25 -8.64 17.94 24.89
CA ALA A 25 -7.85 17.62 23.72
C ALA A 25 -8.61 16.50 23.00
N ALA A 26 -9.58 16.89 22.17
CA ALA A 26 -10.05 16.01 21.11
C ALA A 26 -8.79 15.68 20.30
N GLN A 27 -8.30 14.45 20.44
CA GLN A 27 -7.20 13.94 19.64
C GLN A 27 -7.58 14.20 18.18
N SER A 28 -6.68 14.88 17.45
CA SER A 28 -6.90 15.22 16.06
C SER A 28 -7.34 13.96 15.30
N PRO A 29 -8.42 14.02 14.50
CA PRO A 29 -8.77 12.90 13.63
C PRO A 29 -7.58 12.57 12.74
N CYS A 30 -7.43 11.31 12.33
CA CYS A 30 -6.42 10.95 11.32
C CYS A 30 -6.56 11.89 10.13
N GLU A 31 -5.52 12.67 9.85
CA GLU A 31 -5.52 13.50 8.66
C GLU A 31 -4.99 12.66 7.49
N GLU A 32 -5.78 12.57 6.42
CA GLU A 32 -5.31 12.01 5.17
C GLU A 32 -4.29 12.95 4.54
N VAL A 33 -3.02 12.55 4.58
CA VAL A 33 -1.95 13.25 3.87
C VAL A 33 -1.91 12.78 2.40
N PRO A 34 -1.92 13.69 1.42
CA PRO A 34 -1.73 13.33 0.01
C PRO A 34 -0.42 12.58 -0.20
N VAL A 35 -0.43 11.57 -1.08
CA VAL A 35 0.78 10.78 -1.36
C VAL A 35 1.79 11.63 -2.12
N GLY A 36 2.99 11.77 -1.56
CA GLY A 36 4.10 12.51 -2.14
C GLY A 36 4.93 11.68 -3.12
N PHE A 37 6.02 12.28 -3.62
CA PHE A 37 7.05 11.59 -4.39
C PHE A 37 8.30 11.39 -3.55
N ARG A 38 8.96 10.26 -3.75
CA ARG A 38 10.30 10.01 -3.21
C ARG A 38 11.30 10.99 -3.80
N GLN A 39 12.33 11.30 -3.02
CA GLN A 39 13.44 12.15 -3.45
C GLN A 39 14.50 11.36 -4.23
N ASP A 40 14.57 10.05 -3.99
CA ASP A 40 15.57 9.13 -4.52
C ASP A 40 15.01 8.24 -5.64
N ILE A 41 14.55 8.87 -6.73
CA ILE A 41 14.01 8.16 -7.88
C ILE A 41 15.15 7.74 -8.83
N ARG A 42 15.31 6.42 -9.05
CA ARG A 42 16.26 5.89 -10.05
C ARG A 42 15.81 6.18 -11.49
N LEU A 43 16.78 6.23 -12.39
CA LEU A 43 16.52 6.26 -13.84
C LEU A 43 15.83 4.97 -14.32
N PRO A 44 15.05 5.03 -15.43
CA PRO A 44 14.45 3.86 -16.02
C PRO A 44 15.48 2.79 -16.40
N ASP A 45 15.14 1.52 -16.17
CA ASP A 45 15.94 0.38 -16.58
C ASP A 45 15.64 -0.06 -18.02
N VAL A 46 16.27 -1.16 -18.45
CA VAL A 46 16.14 -1.71 -19.81
C VAL A 46 14.71 -2.14 -20.14
N TRP A 47 13.96 -2.64 -19.16
CA TRP A 47 12.57 -3.02 -19.36
C TRP A 47 11.68 -1.79 -19.47
N GLU A 48 11.81 -0.86 -18.53
CA GLU A 48 11.02 0.38 -18.51
C GLU A 48 11.22 1.20 -19.78
N SER A 49 12.47 1.33 -20.24
CA SER A 49 12.81 2.04 -21.48
C SER A 49 12.20 1.36 -22.70
N ALA A 50 12.29 0.03 -22.79
CA ALA A 50 11.69 -0.73 -23.90
C ALA A 50 10.15 -0.61 -23.90
N TRP A 51 9.53 -0.71 -22.73
CA TRP A 51 8.10 -0.58 -22.55
C TRP A 51 7.58 0.81 -22.92
N GLU A 52 8.33 1.87 -22.61
CA GLU A 52 7.98 3.25 -23.00
C GLU A 52 7.86 3.45 -24.50
N THR A 53 8.80 2.88 -25.26
CA THR A 53 8.75 2.97 -26.73
C THR A 53 7.58 2.20 -27.33
N THR A 54 7.11 1.15 -26.65
CA THR A 54 6.09 0.23 -27.15
C THR A 54 4.67 0.65 -26.77
N TRP A 55 4.48 1.24 -25.58
CA TRP A 55 3.15 1.57 -25.05
C TRP A 55 3.03 3.04 -24.61
N PRO A 56 2.86 3.97 -25.57
CA PRO A 56 2.88 5.41 -25.29
C PRO A 56 1.63 5.93 -24.56
N ASN A 57 0.53 5.17 -24.51
CA ASN A 57 -0.76 5.62 -23.97
C ASN A 57 -0.85 5.55 -22.44
N ALA A 58 0.16 6.09 -21.74
CA ALA A 58 0.23 6.13 -20.28
C ALA A 58 -0.94 6.86 -19.60
N ARG A 59 -1.72 7.68 -20.35
CA ARG A 59 -2.81 8.49 -19.81
C ARG A 59 -3.93 7.66 -19.18
N GLU A 60 -4.35 6.58 -19.83
CA GLU A 60 -5.44 5.73 -19.32
C GLU A 60 -4.99 4.92 -18.12
N ALA A 61 -3.78 4.38 -18.16
CA ALA A 61 -3.17 3.71 -17.01
C ALA A 61 -3.03 4.67 -15.82
N MET A 62 -2.53 5.89 -16.03
CA MET A 62 -2.45 6.90 -14.97
C MET A 62 -3.82 7.30 -14.41
N ALA A 63 -4.87 7.32 -15.23
CA ALA A 63 -6.23 7.62 -14.77
C ALA A 63 -6.77 6.54 -13.81
N PHE A 64 -6.48 5.27 -14.09
CA PHE A 64 -6.78 4.16 -13.19
C PHE A 64 -6.04 4.33 -11.85
N TRP A 65 -4.73 4.55 -11.89
CA TRP A 65 -3.90 4.58 -10.67
C TRP A 65 -4.10 5.79 -9.78
N ARG A 66 -4.41 6.97 -10.34
CA ARG A 66 -4.55 8.22 -9.56
C ARG A 66 -5.91 8.37 -8.87
N ALA A 67 -6.84 7.45 -9.09
CA ALA A 67 -8.16 7.50 -8.48
C ALA A 67 -8.02 7.52 -6.94
N GLU A 68 -8.88 8.30 -6.28
CA GLU A 68 -9.00 8.34 -4.82
C GLU A 68 -7.65 8.50 -4.10
N ASN A 69 -6.82 9.46 -4.52
CA ASN A 69 -5.49 9.68 -3.94
C ASN A 69 -4.59 8.43 -3.98
N PHE A 70 -4.58 7.72 -5.11
CA PHE A 70 -3.77 6.51 -5.32
C PHE A 70 -4.12 5.35 -4.38
N THR A 71 -5.39 5.20 -3.99
CA THR A 71 -5.84 4.11 -3.09
C THR A 71 -5.36 2.74 -3.58
N GLU A 72 -5.47 2.44 -4.88
CA GLU A 72 -5.06 1.13 -5.40
C GLU A 72 -3.54 0.88 -5.22
N VAL A 73 -2.70 1.90 -5.47
CA VAL A 73 -1.25 1.79 -5.27
C VAL A 73 -0.94 1.62 -3.78
N GLN A 74 -1.64 2.35 -2.91
CA GLN A 74 -1.46 2.22 -1.46
C GLN A 74 -1.88 0.84 -0.93
N GLN A 75 -2.93 0.25 -1.49
CA GLN A 75 -3.36 -1.11 -1.12
C GLN A 75 -2.38 -2.17 -1.62
N LEU A 76 -1.89 -2.04 -2.86
CA LEU A 76 -0.80 -2.88 -3.36
C LEU A 76 0.44 -2.77 -2.47
N TRP A 77 0.82 -1.56 -2.10
CA TRP A 77 1.95 -1.31 -1.22
C TRP A 77 1.77 -1.95 0.16
N LEU A 78 0.60 -1.78 0.78
CA LEU A 78 0.28 -2.43 2.05
C LEU A 78 0.44 -3.96 1.97
N ARG A 79 0.05 -4.54 0.84
CA ARG A 79 0.15 -5.97 0.50
C ARG A 79 1.54 -6.44 0.07
N ALA A 80 2.49 -5.55 -0.18
CA ALA A 80 3.73 -5.93 -0.86
C ALA A 80 5.00 -5.43 -0.19
N ALA A 81 4.98 -4.27 0.46
CA ALA A 81 6.19 -3.61 0.97
C ALA A 81 7.04 -4.50 1.88
N PRO A 82 6.46 -5.28 2.82
CA PRO A 82 7.27 -6.19 3.66
C PRO A 82 7.91 -7.37 2.91
N CYS A 83 7.56 -7.60 1.63
CA CYS A 83 8.11 -8.66 0.79
C CYS A 83 9.15 -8.16 -0.21
N ALA A 84 9.27 -6.85 -0.38
CA ALA A 84 10.03 -6.25 -1.46
C ALA A 84 11.51 -6.66 -1.44
N GLU A 85 12.12 -6.77 -0.25
CA GLU A 85 13.52 -7.19 -0.11
C GLU A 85 13.74 -8.64 -0.59
N VAL A 86 12.83 -9.56 -0.26
CA VAL A 86 12.90 -10.95 -0.71
C VAL A 86 12.77 -11.02 -2.23
N TRP A 87 11.87 -10.25 -2.82
CA TRP A 87 11.71 -10.20 -4.27
C TRP A 87 12.88 -9.51 -4.97
N GLN A 88 13.48 -8.50 -4.36
CA GLN A 88 14.69 -7.84 -4.85
C GLN A 88 15.87 -8.82 -4.92
N ALA A 89 16.04 -9.66 -3.89
CA ALA A 89 17.05 -10.70 -3.90
C ALA A 89 16.77 -11.77 -4.97
N ALA A 90 15.51 -12.22 -5.08
CA ALA A 90 15.12 -13.21 -6.07
C ALA A 90 15.32 -12.71 -7.50
N GLN A 91 14.83 -11.52 -7.84
CA GLN A 91 15.02 -10.98 -9.19
C GLN A 91 16.50 -10.79 -9.54
N ALA A 92 17.34 -10.37 -8.58
CA ALA A 92 18.76 -10.20 -8.79
C ALA A 92 19.46 -11.55 -9.05
N ALA A 93 19.05 -12.61 -8.35
CA ALA A 93 19.57 -13.96 -8.57
C ALA A 93 19.23 -14.54 -9.95
N HIS A 94 18.27 -13.93 -10.65
CA HIS A 94 17.83 -14.31 -11.99
C HIS A 94 18.24 -13.30 -13.08
N ASP A 95 19.17 -12.38 -12.78
CA ASP A 95 19.67 -11.36 -13.71
C ASP A 95 18.56 -10.48 -14.32
N LEU A 96 17.45 -10.33 -13.59
CA LEU A 96 16.34 -9.46 -13.98
C LEU A 96 16.65 -8.00 -13.61
N PRO A 97 16.02 -7.02 -14.28
CA PRO A 97 16.19 -5.62 -13.92
C PRO A 97 15.34 -5.25 -12.70
N PRO A 98 15.68 -4.16 -11.99
CA PRO A 98 15.01 -3.77 -10.75
C PRO A 98 13.49 -3.64 -10.85
N SER A 99 12.93 -3.21 -11.99
CA SER A 99 11.47 -3.13 -12.18
C SER A 99 10.76 -4.49 -12.04
N ALA A 100 11.45 -5.61 -12.28
CA ALA A 100 10.90 -6.95 -12.11
C ALA A 100 10.50 -7.25 -10.66
N GLN A 101 11.17 -6.62 -9.68
CA GLN A 101 10.96 -6.89 -8.25
C GLN A 101 9.50 -6.65 -7.81
N TRP A 102 8.79 -5.72 -8.47
CA TRP A 102 7.44 -5.31 -8.11
C TRP A 102 6.35 -6.06 -8.88
N LEU A 103 6.71 -6.87 -9.87
CA LEU A 103 5.73 -7.68 -10.60
C LEU A 103 4.89 -8.57 -9.67
N PRO A 104 5.46 -9.25 -8.66
CA PRO A 104 4.67 -10.03 -7.72
C PRO A 104 3.54 -9.27 -7.03
N ALA A 105 3.75 -8.00 -6.67
CA ALA A 105 2.73 -7.19 -6.02
C ALA A 105 1.50 -7.01 -6.90
N LEU A 106 1.71 -6.91 -8.22
CA LEU A 106 0.68 -6.66 -9.21
C LEU A 106 -0.02 -7.95 -9.65
N VAL A 107 0.74 -9.03 -9.84
CA VAL A 107 0.22 -10.25 -10.49
C VAL A 107 -0.25 -11.33 -9.52
N PHE A 108 0.13 -11.27 -8.24
CA PHE A 108 -0.26 -12.28 -7.26
C PHE A 108 -1.13 -11.71 -6.14
N ASP A 109 -2.10 -12.53 -5.74
CA ASP A 109 -2.93 -12.23 -4.57
C ASP A 109 -2.13 -12.42 -3.29
N THR A 110 -2.50 -11.64 -2.28
CA THR A 110 -1.95 -11.73 -0.93
C THR A 110 -2.95 -12.47 -0.07
N PRO A 111 -2.52 -13.46 0.75
CA PRO A 111 -3.41 -14.06 1.71
C PRO A 111 -3.94 -12.99 2.68
N VAL A 112 -5.12 -13.25 3.23
CA VAL A 112 -5.75 -12.39 4.24
C VAL A 112 -5.86 -13.14 5.56
N CYS A 113 -5.77 -12.41 6.67
CA CYS A 113 -6.12 -12.93 8.00
C CYS A 113 -7.19 -12.06 8.65
N GLY A 114 -8.18 -12.70 9.29
CA GLY A 114 -9.28 -12.00 9.95
C GLY A 114 -10.16 -11.24 8.96
N ASP A 115 -10.41 -9.96 9.24
CA ASP A 115 -11.33 -9.07 8.52
C ASP A 115 -10.70 -8.49 7.24
N ASP A 116 -10.31 -9.37 6.31
CA ASP A 116 -9.72 -9.01 5.00
C ASP A 116 -8.41 -8.20 5.08
N VAL A 117 -7.71 -8.26 6.22
CA VAL A 117 -6.42 -7.60 6.41
C VAL A 117 -5.32 -8.44 5.74
N PRO A 118 -4.45 -7.84 4.89
CA PRO A 118 -3.36 -8.55 4.27
C PRO A 118 -2.43 -9.21 5.29
N CYS A 119 -2.06 -10.46 5.03
CA CYS A 119 -1.18 -11.24 5.88
C CYS A 119 -0.19 -12.03 5.03
N GLY A 120 1.06 -12.13 5.51
CA GLY A 120 2.12 -12.81 4.76
C GLY A 120 2.39 -12.20 3.38
N CYS A 121 3.31 -12.81 2.64
CA CYS A 121 3.64 -12.37 1.28
C CYS A 121 2.71 -12.99 0.24
N PRO A 122 2.48 -12.31 -0.90
CA PRO A 122 1.94 -12.95 -2.08
C PRO A 122 2.66 -14.26 -2.38
N LEU A 123 1.89 -15.29 -2.72
CA LEU A 123 2.41 -16.61 -3.03
C LEU A 123 2.97 -16.60 -4.45
N VAL A 124 4.27 -16.35 -4.57
CA VAL A 124 4.99 -16.37 -5.84
C VAL A 124 5.34 -17.82 -6.18
N PRO A 125 4.93 -18.36 -7.34
CA PRO A 125 5.34 -19.68 -7.79
C PRO A 125 6.86 -19.82 -7.88
N ASP A 126 7.40 -20.99 -7.52
CA ASP A 126 8.84 -21.25 -7.48
C ASP A 126 9.54 -21.01 -8.83
N ASP A 127 8.83 -21.23 -9.93
CA ASP A 127 9.32 -21.10 -11.30
C ASP A 127 9.12 -19.69 -11.89
N PHE A 128 8.45 -18.78 -11.18
CA PHE A 128 8.10 -17.45 -11.69
C PHE A 128 9.33 -16.68 -12.18
N TRP A 129 10.35 -16.57 -11.34
CA TRP A 129 11.55 -15.79 -11.66
C TRP A 129 12.38 -16.42 -12.78
N SER A 130 12.55 -17.75 -12.78
CA SER A 130 13.22 -18.46 -13.87
C SER A 130 12.46 -18.34 -15.19
N THR A 131 11.13 -18.33 -15.13
CA THR A 131 10.26 -18.20 -16.30
C THR A 131 10.36 -16.79 -16.90
N LEU A 132 10.42 -15.75 -16.07
CA LEU A 132 10.69 -14.38 -16.53
C LEU A 132 12.10 -14.22 -17.09
N GLY A 133 13.11 -14.80 -16.44
CA GLY A 133 14.50 -14.74 -16.88
C GLY A 133 14.76 -15.46 -18.22
N ALA A 134 13.89 -16.39 -18.60
CA ALA A 134 13.98 -17.09 -19.89
C ALA A 134 13.41 -16.29 -21.08
N ALA A 135 12.74 -15.15 -20.84
CA ALA A 135 12.16 -14.34 -21.89
C ALA A 135 13.25 -13.67 -22.76
N ASN A 136 13.04 -13.66 -24.08
CA ASN A 136 14.00 -13.11 -25.04
C ASN A 136 13.88 -11.58 -25.21
N SER A 137 12.85 -10.96 -24.63
CA SER A 137 12.61 -9.53 -24.69
C SER A 137 11.82 -9.02 -23.48
N PRO A 138 11.91 -7.71 -23.16
CA PRO A 138 11.08 -7.10 -22.12
C PRO A 138 9.57 -7.25 -22.38
N GLN A 139 9.16 -7.25 -23.65
CA GLN A 139 7.77 -7.44 -24.06
C GLN A 139 7.31 -8.87 -23.76
N GLU A 140 8.12 -9.87 -24.11
CA GLU A 140 7.85 -11.27 -23.80
C GLU A 140 7.79 -11.48 -22.28
N ALA A 141 8.73 -10.91 -21.52
CA ALA A 141 8.71 -11.00 -20.06
C ALA A 141 7.43 -10.42 -19.44
N MET A 142 6.97 -9.27 -19.94
CA MET A 142 5.71 -8.66 -19.51
C MET A 142 4.50 -9.52 -19.88
N THR A 143 4.44 -10.06 -21.10
CA THR A 143 3.37 -10.98 -21.51
C THR A 143 3.33 -12.23 -20.64
N THR A 144 4.50 -12.79 -20.34
CA THR A 144 4.65 -13.93 -19.43
C THR A 144 4.17 -13.59 -18.02
N ALA A 145 4.59 -12.45 -17.45
CA ALA A 145 4.14 -11.99 -16.14
C ALA A 145 2.61 -11.83 -16.07
N LEU A 146 2.00 -11.21 -17.09
CA LEU A 146 0.55 -11.03 -17.19
C LEU A 146 -0.20 -12.36 -17.28
N GLY A 147 0.43 -13.41 -17.80
CA GLY A 147 -0.14 -14.77 -17.81
C GLY A 147 -0.35 -15.36 -16.42
N PHE A 148 0.38 -14.88 -15.40
CA PHE A 148 0.18 -15.25 -14.00
C PHE A 148 -0.92 -14.42 -13.32
N GLY A 149 -1.18 -13.21 -13.81
CA GLY A 149 -2.01 -12.21 -13.15
C GLY A 149 -3.49 -12.24 -13.56
N PRO A 150 -4.31 -11.39 -12.93
CA PRO A 150 -5.71 -11.26 -13.30
C PRO A 150 -5.85 -10.61 -14.68
N ALA A 151 -6.86 -11.06 -15.46
CA ALA A 151 -7.11 -10.61 -16.83
C ALA A 151 -7.38 -9.10 -16.99
N VAL A 152 -7.60 -8.38 -15.88
CA VAL A 152 -7.83 -6.93 -15.85
C VAL A 152 -6.53 -6.12 -15.96
N LEU A 153 -5.36 -6.73 -15.73
CA LEU A 153 -4.08 -6.05 -15.89
C LEU A 153 -3.65 -6.02 -17.36
N SER A 154 -3.27 -4.83 -17.82
CA SER A 154 -2.61 -4.63 -19.12
C SER A 154 -1.13 -4.28 -18.89
N ALA A 155 -0.32 -4.40 -19.94
CA ALA A 155 1.10 -4.04 -19.88
C ALA A 155 1.31 -2.58 -19.46
N GLU A 156 0.46 -1.66 -19.92
CA GLU A 156 0.50 -0.24 -19.54
C GLU A 156 0.21 -0.03 -18.05
N ARG A 157 -0.76 -0.77 -17.51
CA ARG A 157 -1.12 -0.69 -16.09
C ARG A 157 0.00 -1.24 -15.24
N VAL A 158 0.57 -2.39 -15.59
CA VAL A 158 1.69 -2.98 -14.85
C VAL A 158 2.90 -2.06 -14.87
N ARG A 159 3.34 -1.60 -16.04
CA ARG A 159 4.44 -0.63 -16.17
C ARG A 159 4.24 0.59 -15.29
N THR A 160 3.06 1.20 -15.36
CA THR A 160 2.75 2.41 -14.58
C THR A 160 2.68 2.10 -13.08
N GLY A 161 2.09 0.96 -12.70
CA GLY A 161 2.00 0.51 -11.32
C GLY A 161 3.37 0.27 -10.69
N VAL A 162 4.29 -0.40 -11.40
CA VAL A 162 5.68 -0.59 -10.96
C VAL A 162 6.34 0.76 -10.68
N ARG A 163 6.24 1.72 -11.62
CA ARG A 163 6.80 3.07 -11.41
C ARG A 163 6.18 3.79 -10.21
N LEU A 164 4.87 3.63 -9.98
CA LEU A 164 4.22 4.28 -8.84
C LEU A 164 4.61 3.66 -7.51
N LEU A 165 4.72 2.33 -7.44
CA LEU A 165 5.25 1.63 -6.26
C LEU A 165 6.68 2.09 -5.96
N GLU A 166 7.51 2.34 -6.98
CA GLU A 166 8.89 2.81 -6.85
C GLU A 166 9.07 4.31 -6.58
N ASN A 167 8.14 5.17 -7.01
CA ASN A 167 8.38 6.61 -7.02
C ASN A 167 7.52 7.37 -6.01
N LEU A 168 6.43 6.78 -5.53
CA LEU A 168 5.59 7.41 -4.52
C LEU A 168 6.18 7.23 -3.12
N ASP A 169 6.01 8.26 -2.29
CA ASP A 169 6.31 8.23 -0.86
C ASP A 169 5.14 7.59 -0.11
N LEU A 170 5.10 6.25 -0.19
CA LEU A 170 4.00 5.44 0.30
C LEU A 170 4.11 5.20 1.82
N PRO A 171 2.99 5.02 2.52
CA PRO A 171 2.98 4.89 3.97
C PRO A 171 3.87 3.76 4.50
N VAL A 172 4.39 3.94 5.71
CA VAL A 172 5.08 2.87 6.43
C VAL A 172 4.11 1.72 6.70
N VAL A 173 4.58 0.48 6.50
CA VAL A 173 3.81 -0.73 6.78
C VAL A 173 4.42 -1.44 7.99
N HIS A 174 3.62 -1.65 9.02
CA HIS A 174 4.00 -2.45 10.18
C HIS A 174 3.43 -3.86 10.07
N VAL A 175 4.27 -4.87 10.26
CA VAL A 175 3.84 -6.27 10.36
C VAL A 175 3.69 -6.62 11.83
N VAL A 176 2.48 -6.94 12.24
CA VAL A 176 2.15 -7.24 13.64
C VAL A 176 2.92 -8.46 14.12
N GLN A 177 3.58 -8.34 15.27
CA GLN A 177 4.29 -9.41 15.95
C GLN A 177 3.44 -10.02 17.07
N HIS A 178 3.83 -11.21 17.53
CA HIS A 178 3.12 -11.88 18.61
C HIS A 178 3.12 -11.02 19.89
N GLY A 179 1.94 -10.81 20.48
CA GLY A 179 1.76 -10.04 21.71
C GLY A 179 1.66 -8.53 21.52
N GLU A 180 1.77 -8.01 20.29
CA GLU A 180 1.50 -6.60 20.03
C GLU A 180 0.01 -6.26 20.12
N THR A 181 -0.27 -5.00 20.46
CA THR A 181 -1.60 -4.40 20.51
C THR A 181 -1.60 -3.11 19.68
N VAL A 182 -2.77 -2.60 19.32
CA VAL A 182 -2.90 -1.27 18.70
C VAL A 182 -2.16 -0.21 19.54
N TYR A 183 -2.29 -0.27 20.87
CA TYR A 183 -1.62 0.68 21.77
C TYR A 183 -0.09 0.60 21.70
N SER A 184 0.50 -0.59 21.74
CA SER A 184 1.97 -0.73 21.67
C SER A 184 2.52 -0.30 20.31
N ILE A 185 1.83 -0.62 19.22
CA ILE A 185 2.24 -0.24 17.86
C ILE A 185 2.09 1.27 17.67
N SER A 186 0.98 1.87 18.12
CA SER A 186 0.78 3.32 18.13
C SER A 186 1.90 4.05 18.85
N ARG A 187 2.29 3.57 20.02
CA ARG A 187 3.41 4.15 20.78
C ARG A 187 4.75 3.99 20.06
N LEU A 188 4.98 2.85 19.41
CA LEU A 188 6.20 2.60 18.63
C LEU A 188 6.37 3.60 17.48
N HIS A 189 5.27 3.89 16.78
CA HIS A 189 5.28 4.76 15.60
C HIS A 189 4.93 6.23 15.90
N GLY A 190 4.63 6.58 17.15
CA GLY A 190 4.28 7.94 17.54
C GLY A 190 2.92 8.41 17.03
N VAL A 191 2.00 7.49 16.73
CA VAL A 191 0.64 7.79 16.24
C VAL A 191 -0.41 7.53 17.31
N SER A 192 -1.60 8.16 17.19
CA SER A 192 -2.68 7.91 18.15
C SER A 192 -3.31 6.52 17.98
N PRO A 193 -3.62 5.76 19.06
CA PRO A 193 -4.40 4.52 18.97
C PRO A 193 -5.79 4.71 18.36
N THR A 194 -6.43 5.83 18.67
CA THR A 194 -7.73 6.23 18.10
C THR A 194 -7.65 6.58 16.61
N CYS A 195 -6.43 6.72 16.08
CA CYS A 195 -6.18 6.87 14.66
C CYS A 195 -5.79 5.53 14.01
N LEU A 196 -4.76 4.85 14.56
CA LEU A 196 -4.23 3.62 13.98
C LEU A 196 -5.28 2.52 13.83
N GLY A 197 -6.10 2.29 14.87
CA GLY A 197 -7.10 1.22 14.86
C GLY A 197 -8.15 1.38 13.77
N PRO A 198 -8.95 2.47 13.76
CA PRO A 198 -9.97 2.71 12.75
C PRO A 198 -9.42 2.80 11.33
N TRP A 199 -8.23 3.37 11.17
CA TRP A 199 -7.59 3.51 9.86
C TRP A 199 -7.31 2.16 9.18
N ASN A 200 -7.04 1.14 9.99
CA ASN A 200 -6.76 -0.20 9.52
C ASN A 200 -7.94 -1.16 9.73
N GLY A 201 -9.06 -0.67 10.27
CA GLY A 201 -10.22 -1.52 10.61
C GLY A 201 -9.93 -2.55 11.71
N VAL A 202 -8.95 -2.31 12.58
CA VAL A 202 -8.53 -3.26 13.63
C VAL A 202 -8.63 -2.68 15.04
N TRP A 203 -9.03 -3.53 15.97
CA TRP A 203 -9.04 -3.27 17.42
C TRP A 203 -8.69 -4.55 18.18
N ASP A 204 -9.69 -5.24 18.73
CA ASP A 204 -9.51 -6.46 19.54
C ASP A 204 -9.25 -7.72 18.69
N ASN A 205 -9.37 -7.59 17.37
CA ASN A 205 -9.13 -8.63 16.37
C ASN A 205 -7.68 -8.66 15.85
N LEU A 206 -6.75 -7.92 16.46
CA LEU A 206 -5.37 -7.83 16.00
C LEU A 206 -4.64 -9.19 16.09
N GLN A 207 -4.03 -9.63 14.98
CA GLN A 207 -3.33 -10.91 14.87
C GLN A 207 -1.90 -10.72 14.36
N ALA A 208 -0.99 -11.57 14.83
CA ALA A 208 0.37 -11.61 14.30
C ALA A 208 0.35 -11.91 12.79
N GLY A 209 1.17 -11.19 12.03
CA GLY A 209 1.24 -11.26 10.57
C GLY A 209 0.32 -10.26 9.84
N MET A 210 -0.64 -9.62 10.53
CA MET A 210 -1.44 -8.52 9.96
C MET A 210 -0.53 -7.38 9.52
N ARG A 211 -0.91 -6.72 8.43
CA ARG A 211 -0.20 -5.55 7.91
C ARG A 211 -1.00 -4.30 8.16
N LEU A 212 -0.41 -3.40 8.92
CA LEU A 212 -1.02 -2.12 9.26
C LEU A 212 -0.33 -1.01 8.49
N ARG A 213 -1.12 -0.20 7.81
CA ARG A 213 -0.71 1.11 7.33
C ARG A 213 -0.53 2.01 8.54
N ILE A 214 0.68 2.50 8.73
CA ILE A 214 0.99 3.52 9.74
C ILE A 214 0.66 4.88 9.15
N PRO A 215 -0.31 5.63 9.72
CA PRO A 215 -0.59 6.99 9.30
C PRO A 215 0.63 7.89 9.54
N SER A 216 0.82 8.89 8.69
CA SER A 216 1.82 9.92 8.97
C SER A 216 1.43 10.67 10.27
N PRO A 217 2.39 10.99 11.16
CA PRO A 217 2.13 11.75 12.38
C PRO A 217 1.61 13.16 12.14
#